data_AF-A0A964J3U2-F1
#
_entry.id   AF-A0A964J3U2-F1
#
_cell.length_a   1.000
_cell.length_b   1.000
_cell.length_c   1.000
_cell.angle_alpha   90.00
_cell.angle_beta   90.00
_cell.angle_gamma   90.00
#
_symmetry.space_group_name_H-M   'P 1'
#
loop_
_entity.id
_entity.type
_entity.pdbx_description
1 polymer ?
#
loop_
_entity_poly.entity_id
_entity_poly.type
_entity_poly.pdbx_seq_one_letter_code
_entity_poly.pdbx_strand_id
1 'polypeptide(L)'
;MRKNTSASGCCALTANHCAIAGEAPMALGRCDVESIPHNTSSHSTKRGANMAAVGLGKIDGIEIHNARLSGNNDKYSNFLYARLHRRGLLFRDCQRLVNQDRNVFSACMVATDDAHAMVTELTRSTAVCLKDIANVIDPAAGQICFGLTLMIGPSGTTLFLADTTMHVRPTAEQFADIAIGTAQAARSLGRAKLGPREAWAMNRAWH
;
A
#
# COMPACT_ATOMS: atom_id res chain seq x y z
N MET A 1 -16.71 22.59 -1.77
CA MET A 1 -15.72 22.71 -0.68
C MET A 1 -15.08 21.35 -0.45
N ARG A 2 -13.87 21.12 -1.01
CA ARG A 2 -13.06 19.93 -0.69
C ARG A 2 -12.50 20.16 0.71
N LYS A 3 -12.87 19.33 1.69
CA LYS A 3 -12.25 19.39 3.02
C LYS A 3 -10.82 18.86 2.88
N ASN A 4 -9.84 19.74 3.06
CA ASN A 4 -8.45 19.38 3.30
C ASN A 4 -8.38 18.54 4.57
N THR A 5 -8.33 17.22 4.44
CA THR A 5 -7.68 16.38 5.45
C THR A 5 -6.19 16.52 5.20
N SER A 6 -5.46 17.06 6.17
CA SER A 6 -4.01 17.11 6.17
C SER A 6 -3.47 15.69 5.94
N ALA A 7 -2.99 15.43 4.72
CA ALA A 7 -2.35 14.17 4.37
C ALA A 7 -0.97 14.13 5.05
N SER A 8 -0.93 13.69 6.31
CA SER A 8 0.26 13.01 6.83
C SER A 8 0.49 11.78 5.94
N GLY A 9 1.68 11.69 5.34
CA GLY A 9 2.01 10.74 4.27
C GLY A 9 1.69 9.29 4.63
N CYS A 10 0.58 8.78 4.12
CA CYS A 10 0.16 7.38 4.25
C CYS A 10 0.72 6.57 3.07
N CYS A 11 1.59 5.61 3.34
CA CYS A 11 2.20 4.77 2.30
C CYS A 11 1.60 3.35 2.32
N ALA A 12 1.11 2.90 1.17
CA ALA A 12 0.71 1.51 0.95
C ALA A 12 1.75 0.84 0.05
N LEU A 13 2.40 -0.18 0.56
CA LEU A 13 3.41 -0.96 -0.16
C LEU A 13 2.81 -2.29 -0.58
N THR A 14 3.19 -2.78 -1.75
CA THR A 14 2.97 -4.17 -2.08
C THR A 14 4.28 -4.94 -1.96
N ALA A 15 4.23 -6.25 -1.70
CA ALA A 15 5.39 -7.06 -1.34
C ALA A 15 6.54 -7.00 -2.37
N ASN A 16 6.24 -6.63 -3.62
CA ASN A 16 7.22 -6.54 -4.70
C ASN A 16 7.42 -5.10 -5.25
N HIS A 17 6.55 -4.14 -4.91
CA HIS A 17 6.54 -2.82 -5.52
C HIS A 17 6.19 -1.70 -4.53
N CYS A 18 6.94 -0.61 -4.61
CA CYS A 18 6.69 0.59 -3.82
C CYS A 18 5.68 1.47 -4.55
N ALA A 19 4.44 1.53 -4.08
CA ALA A 19 3.45 2.50 -4.53
C ALA A 19 3.59 3.76 -3.66
N ILE A 20 4.40 4.70 -4.10
CA ILE A 20 4.72 5.90 -3.32
C ILE A 20 3.57 6.90 -3.47
N ALA A 21 2.81 7.08 -2.40
CA ALA A 21 1.86 8.18 -2.26
C ALA A 21 2.41 9.16 -1.21
N GLY A 22 3.10 10.20 -1.66
CA GLY A 22 3.55 11.31 -0.82
C GLY A 22 4.75 11.04 0.12
N GLU A 23 5.38 12.13 0.56
CA GLU A 23 6.54 12.12 1.45
C GLU A 23 6.15 11.58 2.84
N ALA A 24 6.46 10.32 3.12
CA ALA A 24 6.50 9.77 4.47
C ALA A 24 7.95 9.68 4.94
N PRO A 25 8.33 10.29 6.07
CA PRO A 25 9.61 9.98 6.70
C PRO A 25 9.59 8.52 7.15
N MET A 26 10.58 7.74 6.69
CA MET A 26 10.81 6.35 7.10
C MET A 26 11.25 6.29 8.57
N ALA A 27 10.31 6.45 9.49
CA ALA A 27 10.46 6.03 10.88
C ALA A 27 9.72 4.70 11.02
N LEU A 28 10.42 3.59 10.73
CA LEU A 28 9.96 2.23 11.01
C LEU A 28 9.89 2.04 12.55
N GLY A 29 8.79 2.50 13.13
CA GLY A 29 8.46 2.31 14.54
C GLY A 29 7.09 1.66 14.67
N ARG A 30 7.10 0.38 15.06
CA ARG A 30 5.99 -0.42 15.63
C ARG A 30 4.63 -0.30 14.91
N CYS A 31 4.36 -1.23 13.99
CA CYS A 31 3.10 -1.99 13.87
C CYS A 31 3.12 -2.75 12.54
N ASP A 32 3.60 -3.99 12.55
CA ASP A 32 3.41 -4.90 11.42
C ASP A 32 1.96 -5.43 11.47
N VAL A 33 1.05 -4.73 10.80
CA VAL A 33 -0.37 -5.09 10.81
C VAL A 33 -0.64 -6.19 9.77
N GLU A 34 -0.67 -7.44 10.23
CA GLU A 34 -1.22 -8.55 9.45
C GLU A 34 -2.72 -8.71 9.76
N SER A 35 -3.58 -8.11 8.93
CA SER A 35 -5.03 -8.33 9.02
C SER A 35 -5.43 -9.58 8.23
N ILE A 36 -6.38 -10.38 8.73
CA ILE A 36 -6.81 -11.64 8.07
C ILE A 36 -8.34 -11.78 8.07
N PRO A 37 -8.98 -12.29 6.98
CA PRO A 37 -10.41 -12.08 6.78
C PRO A 37 -11.37 -13.22 7.18
N HIS A 38 -10.97 -14.37 7.74
CA HIS A 38 -11.87 -15.55 7.82
C HIS A 38 -12.09 -16.18 9.22
N ASN A 39 -13.30 -16.77 9.35
CA ASN A 39 -14.01 -17.17 10.56
C ASN A 39 -13.52 -18.50 11.15
N THR A 40 -13.09 -18.49 12.41
CA THR A 40 -13.53 -19.40 13.48
C THR A 40 -12.87 -18.94 14.78
N SER A 41 -13.56 -19.07 15.91
CA SER A 41 -13.06 -18.85 17.28
C SER A 41 -11.79 -19.65 17.66
N SER A 42 -11.29 -20.49 16.75
CA SER A 42 -10.06 -21.29 16.86
C SER A 42 -8.79 -20.62 16.30
N HIS A 43 -8.87 -19.41 15.73
CA HIS A 43 -7.76 -18.85 14.93
C HIS A 43 -6.58 -18.28 15.73
N SER A 44 -6.76 -17.71 16.92
CA SER A 44 -5.61 -17.32 17.75
C SER A 44 -4.78 -18.55 18.14
N THR A 45 -5.47 -19.63 18.53
CA THR A 45 -4.88 -20.94 18.85
C THR A 45 -4.22 -21.60 17.63
N LYS A 46 -4.89 -21.59 16.46
CA LYS A 46 -4.31 -22.12 15.21
C LYS A 46 -3.10 -21.32 14.73
N ARG A 47 -3.03 -20.01 14.99
CA ARG A 47 -1.88 -19.19 14.62
C ARG A 47 -0.69 -19.44 15.53
N GLY A 48 -0.89 -19.53 16.84
CA GLY A 48 0.17 -19.98 17.75
C GLY A 48 0.73 -21.34 17.32
N ALA A 49 -0.14 -22.25 16.87
CA ALA A 49 0.26 -23.54 16.30
C ALA A 49 1.00 -23.40 14.95
N ASN A 50 0.54 -22.57 14.02
CA ASN A 50 1.21 -22.35 12.73
C ASN A 50 2.55 -21.65 12.89
N MET A 51 2.64 -20.63 13.75
CA MET A 51 3.88 -19.92 14.06
C MET A 51 4.89 -20.90 14.67
N ALA A 52 4.47 -21.67 15.68
CA ALA A 52 5.31 -22.70 16.27
C ALA A 52 5.76 -23.75 15.24
N ALA A 53 4.89 -24.14 14.30
CA ALA A 53 5.20 -25.09 13.23
C ALA A 53 6.26 -24.56 12.24
N VAL A 54 6.34 -23.24 12.03
CA VAL A 54 7.39 -22.62 11.21
C VAL A 54 8.62 -22.19 12.05
N GLY A 55 8.71 -22.64 13.30
CA GLY A 55 9.83 -22.34 14.21
C GLY A 55 9.81 -20.92 14.77
N LEU A 56 8.77 -20.14 14.46
CA LEU A 56 8.52 -18.85 15.07
C LEU A 56 7.79 -19.11 16.39
N GLY A 57 8.51 -19.05 17.50
CA GLY A 57 7.90 -19.19 18.83
C GLY A 57 6.90 -18.07 19.14
N LYS A 58 6.70 -17.77 20.42
CA LYS A 58 5.92 -16.60 20.80
C LYS A 58 6.74 -15.35 20.44
N ILE A 59 6.36 -14.65 19.37
CA ILE A 59 7.03 -13.40 18.99
C ILE A 59 6.42 -12.28 19.83
N ASP A 60 7.20 -11.74 20.75
CA ASP A 60 6.82 -10.57 21.52
C ASP A 60 6.85 -9.31 20.64
N GLY A 61 5.84 -8.44 20.78
CA GLY A 61 5.76 -7.17 20.05
C GLY A 61 4.99 -7.21 18.72
N ILE A 62 4.42 -8.36 18.33
CA ILE A 62 3.49 -8.45 17.19
C ILE A 62 2.04 -8.39 17.69
N GLU A 63 1.28 -7.42 17.19
CA GLU A 63 -0.16 -7.31 17.41
C GLU A 63 -0.93 -7.88 16.23
N ILE A 64 -1.92 -8.75 16.52
CA ILE A 64 -2.71 -9.43 15.49
C ILE A 64 -4.15 -8.94 15.57
N HIS A 65 -4.62 -8.26 14.53
CA HIS A 65 -6.01 -7.84 14.41
C HIS A 65 -6.83 -8.84 13.58
N ASN A 66 -7.97 -9.26 14.13
CA ASN A 66 -9.00 -9.94 13.35
C ASN A 66 -9.98 -8.89 12.83
N ALA A 67 -10.04 -8.71 11.51
CA ALA A 67 -10.87 -7.70 10.87
C ALA A 67 -12.37 -7.81 11.24
N ARG A 68 -12.87 -9.01 11.53
CA ARG A 68 -14.28 -9.24 11.91
C ARG A 68 -14.57 -8.96 13.38
N LEU A 69 -13.58 -9.09 14.26
CA LEU A 69 -13.74 -9.00 15.72
C LEU A 69 -13.15 -7.71 16.31
N SER A 70 -12.57 -6.84 15.47
CA SER A 70 -11.96 -5.61 15.93
C SER A 70 -13.00 -4.63 16.47
N GLY A 71 -12.65 -3.94 17.56
CA GLY A 71 -13.48 -2.89 18.15
C GLY A 71 -13.62 -1.64 17.27
N ASN A 72 -12.75 -1.49 16.27
CA ASN A 72 -12.73 -0.31 15.39
C ASN A 72 -13.59 -0.48 14.13
N ASN A 73 -14.37 -1.55 14.00
CA ASN A 73 -15.12 -1.84 12.77
C ASN A 73 -16.13 -0.75 12.42
N ASP A 74 -16.80 -0.17 13.42
CA ASP A 74 -17.75 0.93 13.20
C ASP A 74 -17.02 2.21 12.75
N LYS A 75 -15.85 2.51 13.34
CA LYS A 75 -14.98 3.62 12.91
C LYS A 75 -14.63 3.48 11.43
N TYR A 76 -14.13 2.32 11.02
CA TYR A 76 -13.70 2.07 9.64
C TYR A 76 -14.87 2.01 8.66
N SER A 77 -16.01 1.43 9.07
CA SER A 77 -17.20 1.32 8.21
C SER A 77 -17.80 2.69 7.92
N ASN A 78 -17.86 3.58 8.93
CA ASN A 78 -18.33 4.96 8.77
C ASN A 78 -17.38 5.77 7.90
N PHE A 79 -16.08 5.65 8.11
CA PHE A 79 -15.05 6.28 7.27
C PHE A 79 -15.23 5.87 5.79
N LEU A 80 -15.33 4.57 5.53
CA LEU A 80 -15.46 4.04 4.19
C LEU A 80 -16.79 4.44 3.53
N TYR A 81 -17.88 4.46 4.30
CA TYR A 81 -19.19 4.90 3.80
C TYR A 81 -19.19 6.38 3.42
N ALA A 82 -18.62 7.26 4.23
CA ALA A 82 -18.50 8.69 3.93
C ALA A 82 -17.75 8.97 2.61
N ARG A 83 -16.92 8.03 2.16
CA ARG A 83 -16.17 8.10 0.91
C ARG A 83 -16.91 7.46 -0.27
N LEU A 84 -17.50 6.29 -0.07
CA LEU A 84 -18.03 5.46 -1.15
C LEU A 84 -19.54 5.59 -1.37
N HIS A 85 -20.27 6.28 -0.50
CA HIS A 85 -21.72 6.46 -0.67
C HIS A 85 -22.07 7.20 -1.99
N ARG A 86 -21.25 8.18 -2.41
CA ARG A 86 -21.45 8.89 -3.70
C ARG A 86 -21.09 8.05 -4.91
N ARG A 87 -20.38 6.93 -4.70
CA ARG A 87 -20.05 5.91 -5.71
C ARG A 87 -21.06 4.74 -5.71
N GLY A 88 -22.13 4.85 -4.92
CA GLY A 88 -23.25 3.90 -4.92
C GLY A 88 -23.16 2.77 -3.91
N LEU A 89 -22.18 2.77 -2.98
CA LEU A 89 -22.10 1.74 -1.95
C LEU A 89 -23.04 2.03 -0.78
N LEU A 90 -23.72 0.99 -0.30
CA LEU A 90 -24.52 1.05 0.92
C LEU A 90 -23.63 0.90 2.16
N PHE A 91 -24.13 1.36 3.31
CA PHE A 91 -23.41 1.23 4.58
C PHE A 91 -23.10 -0.25 4.91
N ARG A 92 -24.07 -1.15 4.69
CA ARG A 92 -23.89 -2.60 4.86
C ARG A 92 -22.77 -3.16 3.97
N ASP A 93 -22.60 -2.65 2.76
CA ASP A 93 -21.51 -3.09 1.87
C ASP A 93 -20.15 -2.63 2.41
N CYS A 94 -20.07 -1.40 2.90
CA CYS A 94 -18.86 -0.87 3.54
C CYS A 94 -18.50 -1.70 4.79
N GLN A 95 -19.49 -2.02 5.62
CA GLN A 95 -19.29 -2.87 6.80
C GLN A 95 -18.84 -4.29 6.41
N ARG A 96 -19.41 -4.86 5.34
CA ARG A 96 -18.96 -6.15 4.82
C ARG A 96 -17.51 -6.11 4.34
N LEU A 97 -17.11 -5.06 3.64
CA LEU A 97 -15.73 -4.86 3.19
C LEU A 97 -14.78 -4.78 4.38
N VAL A 98 -15.07 -3.95 5.38
CA VAL A 98 -14.24 -3.83 6.59
C VAL A 98 -14.13 -5.16 7.34
N ASN A 99 -15.22 -5.93 7.45
CA ASN A 99 -15.23 -7.17 8.23
C ASN A 99 -14.58 -8.36 7.51
N GLN A 100 -14.55 -8.37 6.17
CA GLN A 100 -14.19 -9.54 5.37
C GLN A 100 -13.04 -9.31 4.41
N ASP A 101 -12.63 -8.07 4.17
CA ASP A 101 -11.50 -7.76 3.30
C ASP A 101 -10.36 -7.20 4.13
N ARG A 102 -9.27 -7.96 4.19
CA ARG A 102 -8.09 -7.59 4.96
C ARG A 102 -7.37 -6.35 4.39
N ASN A 103 -7.36 -6.21 3.07
CA ASN A 103 -6.67 -5.09 2.43
C ASN A 103 -7.43 -3.81 2.71
N VAL A 104 -8.77 -3.86 2.63
CA VAL A 104 -9.62 -2.74 3.02
C VAL A 104 -9.46 -2.43 4.51
N PHE A 105 -9.49 -3.43 5.38
CA PHE A 105 -9.33 -3.24 6.83
C PHE A 105 -7.98 -2.59 7.18
N SER A 106 -6.87 -3.14 6.67
CA SER A 106 -5.54 -2.57 6.88
C SER A 106 -5.40 -1.17 6.27
N ALA A 107 -5.96 -0.94 5.08
CA ALA A 107 -5.95 0.39 4.48
C ALA A 107 -6.76 1.39 5.33
N CYS A 108 -7.85 0.97 5.97
CA CYS A 108 -8.60 1.81 6.89
C CYS A 108 -7.76 2.15 8.12
N MET A 109 -7.04 1.18 8.69
CA MET A 109 -6.12 1.45 9.81
C MET A 109 -5.10 2.52 9.45
N VAL A 110 -4.50 2.44 8.27
CA VAL A 110 -3.55 3.46 7.79
C VAL A 110 -4.24 4.81 7.59
N ALA A 111 -5.38 4.83 6.88
CA ALA A 111 -6.11 6.05 6.58
C ALA A 111 -6.70 6.75 7.82
N THR A 112 -6.86 6.03 8.93
CA THR A 112 -7.38 6.58 10.20
C THR A 112 -6.36 6.63 11.33
N ASP A 113 -5.07 6.63 10.98
CA ASP A 113 -3.92 6.85 11.88
C ASP A 113 -3.74 5.78 12.97
N ASP A 114 -4.31 4.58 12.76
CA ASP A 114 -4.08 3.41 13.62
C ASP A 114 -2.87 2.60 13.15
N ALA A 115 -2.29 2.93 11.98
CA ALA A 115 -1.06 2.37 11.43
C ALA A 115 -0.36 3.39 10.52
N HIS A 116 0.97 3.31 10.39
CA HIS A 116 1.74 4.23 9.54
C HIS A 116 1.85 3.77 8.08
N ALA A 117 1.87 2.46 7.86
CA ALA A 117 2.01 1.85 6.55
C ALA A 117 1.37 0.46 6.53
N MET A 118 1.10 -0.04 5.32
CA MET A 118 0.68 -1.43 5.13
C MET A 118 1.53 -2.09 4.03
N VAL A 119 1.79 -3.39 4.21
CA VAL A 119 2.41 -4.26 3.20
C VAL A 119 1.44 -5.38 2.88
N THR A 120 1.14 -5.60 1.60
CA THR A 120 0.22 -6.69 1.16
C THR A 120 0.76 -7.43 -0.07
N GLU A 121 -0.09 -8.23 -0.74
CA GLU A 121 0.17 -8.97 -1.98
C GLU A 121 0.85 -10.35 -1.81
N LEU A 122 1.12 -10.83 -0.58
CA LEU A 122 1.71 -12.16 -0.41
C LEU A 122 0.80 -13.31 -0.90
N THR A 123 -0.53 -13.15 -0.77
CA THR A 123 -1.53 -14.22 -1.02
C THR A 123 -2.64 -13.84 -1.99
N ARG A 124 -2.55 -12.65 -2.61
CA ARG A 124 -3.53 -12.11 -3.56
C ARG A 124 -2.78 -11.37 -4.66
N SER A 125 -3.32 -11.38 -5.88
CA SER A 125 -2.70 -10.65 -6.99
C SER A 125 -2.68 -9.14 -6.73
N THR A 126 -1.66 -8.47 -7.28
CA THR A 126 -1.46 -7.01 -7.21
C THR A 126 -2.73 -6.25 -7.57
N ALA A 127 -3.40 -6.65 -8.66
CA ALA A 127 -4.60 -5.97 -9.16
C ALA A 127 -5.77 -5.97 -8.16
N VAL A 128 -5.95 -7.06 -7.41
CA VAL A 128 -6.98 -7.13 -6.37
C VAL A 128 -6.61 -6.23 -5.20
N CYS A 129 -5.39 -6.35 -4.69
CA CYS A 129 -4.89 -5.53 -3.59
C CYS A 129 -5.00 -4.03 -3.88
N LEU A 130 -4.56 -3.61 -5.07
CA LEU A 130 -4.61 -2.21 -5.49
C LEU A 130 -6.04 -1.69 -5.62
N LYS A 131 -6.96 -2.51 -6.14
CA LYS A 131 -8.39 -2.16 -6.21
C LYS A 131 -8.99 -1.96 -4.82
N ASP A 132 -8.65 -2.83 -3.87
CA ASP A 132 -9.13 -2.74 -2.49
C ASP A 132 -8.59 -1.47 -1.81
N ILE A 133 -7.29 -1.24 -1.91
CA ILE A 133 -6.60 -0.06 -1.35
C ILE A 133 -7.16 1.23 -1.95
N ALA A 134 -7.38 1.29 -3.27
CA ALA A 134 -7.92 2.47 -3.96
C ALA A 134 -9.34 2.86 -3.53
N ASN A 135 -10.08 1.96 -2.88
CA ASN A 135 -11.37 2.31 -2.27
C ASN A 135 -11.19 3.15 -0.99
N VAL A 136 -10.02 3.10 -0.36
CA VAL A 136 -9.77 3.65 0.98
C VAL A 136 -8.77 4.80 0.96
N ILE A 137 -7.65 4.62 0.27
CA ILE A 137 -6.53 5.56 0.20
C ILE A 137 -6.45 6.14 -1.22
N ASP A 138 -6.38 7.47 -1.32
CA ASP A 138 -6.11 8.15 -2.58
C ASP A 138 -4.61 8.26 -2.84
N PRO A 139 -4.19 8.32 -4.12
CA PRO A 139 -2.89 8.89 -4.46
C PRO A 139 -2.72 10.28 -3.85
N ALA A 140 -1.49 10.67 -3.56
CA ALA A 140 -1.20 12.02 -3.07
C ALA A 140 -1.65 13.08 -4.09
N ALA A 141 -1.95 14.28 -3.60
CA ALA A 141 -2.50 15.35 -4.43
C ALA A 141 -1.56 15.68 -5.61
N GLY A 142 -2.09 15.58 -6.83
CA GLY A 142 -1.32 15.83 -8.05
C GLY A 142 -0.34 14.72 -8.44
N GLN A 143 -0.42 13.55 -7.80
CA GLN A 143 0.36 12.38 -8.16
C GLN A 143 -0.53 11.23 -8.62
N ILE A 144 0.04 10.33 -9.40
CA ILE A 144 -0.58 9.04 -9.73
C ILE A 144 0.13 7.93 -8.97
N CYS A 145 -0.59 6.85 -8.72
CA CYS A 145 -0.01 5.64 -8.17
C CYS A 145 0.70 4.88 -9.31
N PHE A 146 1.97 4.51 -9.17
CA PHE A 146 2.71 3.72 -10.17
C PHE A 146 3.59 2.65 -9.49
N GLY A 147 3.94 1.59 -10.21
CA GLY A 147 4.86 0.58 -9.72
C GLY A 147 6.32 0.99 -9.89
N LEU A 148 7.08 1.01 -8.79
CA LEU A 148 8.52 1.25 -8.81
C LEU A 148 9.28 -0.02 -8.45
N THR A 149 10.21 -0.42 -9.31
CA THR A 149 11.15 -1.52 -9.09
C THR A 149 12.56 -0.98 -8.94
N LEU A 150 13.24 -1.37 -7.86
CA LEU A 150 14.64 -1.04 -7.60
C LEU A 150 15.53 -2.20 -8.05
N MET A 151 16.48 -1.93 -8.95
CA MET A 151 17.49 -2.90 -9.37
C MET A 151 18.86 -2.47 -8.88
N ILE A 152 19.56 -3.38 -8.20
CA ILE A 152 20.93 -3.16 -7.72
C ILE A 152 21.87 -4.00 -8.58
N GLY A 153 22.65 -3.31 -9.41
CA GLY A 153 23.63 -3.92 -10.29
C GLY A 153 25.01 -4.10 -9.64
N PRO A 154 25.95 -4.71 -10.37
CA PRO A 154 27.34 -4.79 -9.97
C PRO A 154 27.93 -3.41 -9.63
N SER A 155 28.87 -3.39 -8.68
CA SER A 155 29.57 -2.17 -8.25
C SER A 155 28.69 -1.07 -7.64
N GLY A 156 27.52 -1.43 -7.09
CA GLY A 156 26.64 -0.50 -6.37
C GLY A 156 25.74 0.36 -7.26
N THR A 157 25.69 0.08 -8.57
CA THR A 157 24.80 0.75 -9.51
C THR A 157 23.34 0.53 -9.09
N THR A 158 22.54 1.58 -8.99
CA THR A 158 21.13 1.49 -8.60
C THR A 158 20.26 2.05 -9.70
N LEU A 159 19.39 1.23 -10.28
CA LEU A 159 18.45 1.60 -11.32
C LEU A 159 17.03 1.61 -10.76
N PHE A 160 16.29 2.68 -11.07
CA PHE A 160 14.87 2.81 -10.77
C PHE A 160 14.07 2.57 -12.06
N LEU A 161 13.19 1.58 -12.04
CA LEU A 161 12.35 1.23 -13.18
C LEU A 161 10.88 1.46 -12.84
N ALA A 162 10.18 2.23 -13.67
CA ALA A 162 8.76 2.52 -13.55
C ALA A 162 8.13 2.77 -14.93
N ASP A 163 6.85 2.47 -15.18
CA ASP A 163 5.91 1.71 -14.35
C ASP A 163 5.92 0.22 -14.74
N THR A 164 6.13 -0.65 -13.78
CA THR A 164 6.28 -2.10 -14.01
C THR A 164 5.03 -2.92 -13.73
N THR A 165 3.96 -2.34 -13.16
CA THR A 165 2.83 -3.14 -12.65
C THR A 165 1.44 -2.56 -12.80
N MET A 166 1.29 -1.25 -13.02
CA MET A 166 -0.04 -0.64 -12.96
C MET A 166 -0.57 -0.16 -14.31
N HIS A 167 0.19 0.67 -15.02
CA HIS A 167 -0.27 1.26 -16.27
C HIS A 167 0.21 0.46 -17.48
N VAL A 168 -0.67 -0.40 -18.03
CA VAL A 168 -0.38 -1.21 -19.23
C VAL A 168 -0.04 -0.34 -20.46
N ARG A 169 -0.73 0.78 -20.61
CA ARG A 169 -0.49 1.76 -21.68
C ARG A 169 -0.69 3.18 -21.13
N PRO A 170 0.34 3.80 -20.56
CA PRO A 170 0.22 5.13 -19.99
C PRO A 170 -0.02 6.15 -21.10
N THR A 171 -0.84 7.17 -20.79
CA THR A 171 -0.92 8.40 -21.58
C THR A 171 0.38 9.21 -21.47
N ALA A 172 0.56 10.21 -22.33
CA ALA A 172 1.75 11.07 -22.27
C ALA A 172 1.84 11.82 -20.92
N GLU A 173 0.70 12.26 -20.39
CA GLU A 173 0.58 12.90 -19.09
C GLU A 173 0.97 11.93 -17.96
N GLN A 174 0.43 10.70 -17.98
CA GLN A 174 0.79 9.68 -16.99
C GLN A 174 2.27 9.30 -17.06
N PHE A 175 2.85 9.21 -18.26
CA PHE A 175 4.30 8.98 -18.42
C PHE A 175 5.12 10.08 -17.75
N ALA A 176 4.73 11.35 -17.93
CA ALA A 176 5.40 12.47 -17.28
C ALA A 176 5.27 12.39 -15.75
N ASP A 177 4.06 12.09 -15.24
CA ASP A 177 3.81 11.94 -13.80
C ASP A 177 4.63 10.79 -13.19
N ILE A 178 4.74 9.65 -13.89
CA ILE A 178 5.56 8.50 -13.47
C ILE A 178 7.03 8.89 -13.40
N ALA A 179 7.55 9.59 -14.42
CA ALA A 179 8.94 10.02 -14.44
C ALA A 179 9.27 10.99 -13.29
N ILE A 180 8.39 11.95 -13.04
CA ILE A 180 8.52 12.91 -11.93
C ILE A 180 8.46 12.19 -10.58
N GLY A 181 7.47 11.31 -10.40
CA GLY A 181 7.30 10.52 -9.18
C GLY A 181 8.50 9.60 -8.92
N THR A 182 9.05 8.97 -9.96
CA THR A 182 10.25 8.13 -9.86
C THR A 182 11.47 8.94 -9.43
N ALA A 183 11.64 10.15 -9.97
CA ALA A 183 12.73 11.02 -9.56
C ALA A 183 12.57 11.50 -8.10
N GLN A 184 11.34 11.77 -7.64
CA GLN A 184 11.07 12.11 -6.25
C GLN A 184 11.37 10.93 -5.32
N ALA A 185 10.90 9.73 -5.67
CA ALA A 185 11.17 8.49 -4.97
C ALA A 185 12.68 8.22 -4.79
N ALA A 186 13.45 8.37 -5.86
CA ALA A 186 14.90 8.18 -5.84
C ALA A 186 15.59 9.14 -4.86
N ARG A 187 15.16 10.41 -4.83
CA ARG A 187 15.69 11.41 -3.87
C ARG A 187 15.36 11.02 -2.43
N SER A 188 14.12 10.61 -2.15
CA SER A 188 13.70 10.19 -0.82
C SER A 188 14.47 8.96 -0.33
N LEU A 189 14.93 8.10 -1.23
CA LEU A 189 15.78 6.95 -0.95
C LEU A 189 17.29 7.29 -0.88
N GLY A 190 17.64 8.58 -0.77
CA GLY A 190 19.01 9.04 -0.58
C GLY A 190 19.84 9.13 -1.87
N ARG A 191 19.25 8.96 -3.06
CA ARG A 191 19.93 9.17 -4.34
C ARG A 191 19.76 10.63 -4.79
N ALA A 192 20.56 11.52 -4.20
CA ALA A 192 20.51 12.97 -4.44
C ALA A 192 20.95 13.40 -5.86
N LYS A 193 21.63 12.52 -6.61
CA LYS A 193 22.06 12.74 -8.00
C LYS A 193 21.74 11.52 -8.84
N LEU A 194 20.57 11.52 -9.49
CA LEU A 194 20.39 10.71 -10.69
C LEU A 194 21.30 11.30 -11.76
N GLY A 195 22.19 10.48 -12.33
CA GLY A 195 23.06 10.93 -13.40
C GLY A 195 22.25 11.26 -14.67
N PRO A 196 22.73 12.13 -15.58
CA PRO A 196 22.01 12.52 -16.81
C PRO A 196 21.61 11.34 -17.72
N ARG A 197 22.19 10.15 -17.50
CA ARG A 197 22.00 8.94 -18.32
C ARG A 197 20.86 8.04 -17.85
N GLU A 198 20.26 8.31 -16.69
CA GLU A 198 19.36 7.39 -15.99
C GLU A 198 17.87 7.71 -16.19
N ALA A 199 17.55 8.85 -16.79
CA ALA A 199 16.18 9.33 -16.92
C ALA A 199 15.43 8.83 -18.18
N TRP A 200 16.12 8.27 -19.18
CA TRP A 200 15.51 7.94 -20.47
C TRP A 200 16.11 6.69 -21.11
N ALA A 201 15.53 5.53 -20.81
CA ALA A 201 15.84 4.27 -21.49
C ALA A 201 14.55 3.53 -21.89
N MET A 202 13.80 4.08 -22.86
CA MET A 202 12.74 3.32 -23.55
C MET A 202 12.77 3.43 -25.08
N ASN A 203 13.48 4.38 -25.68
CA ASN A 203 13.38 4.63 -27.12
C ASN A 203 14.60 4.20 -27.98
N ARG A 204 15.50 3.36 -27.45
CA ARG A 204 16.68 2.88 -28.20
C ARG A 204 16.65 1.41 -28.58
N ALA A 205 15.57 0.69 -28.26
CA ALA A 205 15.41 -0.74 -28.56
C ALA A 205 14.42 -1.04 -29.71
N TRP A 206 13.93 -0.02 -30.41
CA TRP A 206 12.90 -0.14 -31.47
C TRP A 206 13.30 0.45 -32.83
N HIS A 207 14.61 0.57 -33.10
CA HIS A 207 15.15 0.87 -34.43
C HIS A 207 16.38 0.02 -34.71
#